data_AF-A0A3D2JPY6-F1
#
_entry.id   AF-A0A3D2JPY6-F1
#
_cell.length_a   1.000
_cell.length_b   1.000
_cell.length_c   1.000
_cell.angle_alpha   90.00
_cell.angle_beta   90.00
_cell.angle_gamma   90.00
#
_symmetry.space_group_name_H-M   'P 1'
#
loop_
_entity.id
_entity.type
_entity.pdbx_description
1 polymer ?
#
loop_
_entity_poly.entity_id
_entity_poly.type
_entity_poly.pdbx_seq_one_letter_code
_entity_poly.pdbx_strand_id
1 'polypeptide(L)' 'MIVSQNVMIPMRDGVRLSTDIYRPADEFGNHAQGQFPVILGRTSYDKSNPVIWIDAVA' A
#
# COMPACT_ATOMS: atom_id res chain seq x y z
N MET A 1 1.73 -0.44 11.97
CA MET A 1 1.33 -0.57 10.55
C MET A 1 1.61 -1.99 10.09
N ILE A 2 0.79 -2.54 9.20
CA ILE A 2 1.04 -3.82 8.52
C ILE A 2 1.08 -3.57 7.01
N VAL A 3 1.99 -4.28 6.32
CA VAL A 3 2.17 -4.16 4.87
C VAL A 3 1.77 -5.45 4.18
N SER A 4 0.87 -5.36 3.20
CA SER A 4 0.63 -6.42 2.24
C SER A 4 1.40 -6.09 0.97
N GLN A 5 2.46 -6.85 0.66
CA GLN A 5 3.32 -6.57 -0.49
C GLN A 5 2.82 -7.26 -1.76
N ASN A 6 3.01 -6.61 -2.91
CA ASN A 6 2.75 -7.15 -4.25
C ASN A 6 1.32 -7.68 -4.44
N VAL A 7 0.33 -7.02 -3.84
CA VAL A 7 -1.08 -7.32 -4.08
C VAL A 7 -1.39 -6.98 -5.53
N MET A 8 -1.76 -7.99 -6.32
CA MET A 8 -2.00 -7.85 -7.76
C MET A 8 -3.44 -7.35 -8.02
N ILE A 9 -3.58 -6.06 -8.32
CA ILE A 9 -4.88 -5.43 -8.57
C ILE A 9 -5.25 -5.59 -10.05
N PRO A 10 -6.39 -6.24 -10.39
CA PRO A 10 -6.82 -6.43 -11.77
C PRO A 10 -7.41 -5.13 -12.36
N MET A 11 -6.94 -4.76 -13.54
CA MET A 11 -7.46 -3.63 -14.32
C MET A 11 -8.57 -4.09 -15.28
N ARG A 12 -9.28 -3.13 -15.89
CA ARG A 12 -10.39 -3.40 -16.84
C ARG A 12 -9.98 -4.20 -18.07
N ASP A 13 -8.71 -4.11 -18.46
CA ASP A 13 -8.11 -4.76 -19.63
C ASP A 13 -7.49 -6.12 -19.30
N GLY A 14 -7.58 -6.57 -18.04
CA GLY A 14 -7.01 -7.82 -17.56
C GLY A 14 -5.54 -7.73 -17.11
N VAL A 15 -4.86 -6.60 -17.32
CA VAL A 15 -3.50 -6.38 -16.78
C VAL A 15 -3.57 -6.28 -15.26
N ARG A 16 -2.56 -6.79 -14.56
CA ARG A 16 -2.49 -6.74 -13.09
C ARG A 16 -1.36 -5.84 -12.64
N LEU A 17 -1.67 -4.86 -11.79
CA LEU A 17 -0.70 -3.93 -11.22
C LEU A 17 -0.29 -4.39 -9.82
N SER A 18 1.02 -4.48 -9.58
CA SER A 18 1.56 -4.81 -8.26
C SER A 18 1.44 -3.62 -7.32
N THR A 19 0.84 -3.82 -6.14
CA THR A 19 0.55 -2.75 -5.18
C THR A 19 0.97 -3.16 -3.77
N ASP A 20 1.70 -2.30 -3.08
CA ASP A 20 1.94 -2.45 -1.64
C ASP A 20 0.88 -1.67 -0.87
N ILE A 21 0.24 -2.34 0.08
CA ILE A 21 -0.87 -1.75 0.84
C ILE A 21 -0.45 -1.65 2.30
N TYR A 22 -0.27 -0.41 2.74
CA TYR A 22 0.08 -0.03 4.09
C TYR A 22 -1.19 0.26 4.88
N ARG A 23 -1.44 -0.51 5.95
CA ARG A 23 -2.66 -0.39 6.78
C ARG A 23 -2.32 -0.08 8.24
N PRO A 24 -3.17 0.70 8.93
CA PRO A 24 -3.10 0.83 10.38
C PRO A 24 -3.12 -0.54 11.06
N ALA A 25 -2.36 -0.67 12.15
CA ALA A 25 -2.31 -1.88 12.94
C ALA A 25 -2.68 -1.56 14.39
N ASP A 26 -3.26 -2.53 15.10
CA ASP A 26 -3.45 -2.44 16.54
C ASP A 26 -2.11 -2.59 17.29
N GLU A 27 -2.16 -2.41 18.61
CA GLU A 27 -0.99 -2.54 19.50
C GLU A 27 -0.36 -3.94 19.50
N PHE A 28 -1.09 -4.96 19.03
CA PHE A 28 -0.64 -6.35 18.95
C PHE A 28 -0.13 -6.73 17.56
N GLY A 29 -0.11 -5.79 16.61
CA GLY A 29 0.36 -6.02 15.25
C GLY A 29 -0.65 -6.75 14.36
N ASN A 30 -1.95 -6.71 14.67
CA ASN A 30 -3.03 -7.14 13.77
C ASN A 30 -3.61 -5.95 13.00
N HIS A 31 -4.36 -6.24 11.93
CA HIS A 31 -5.08 -5.20 11.20
C HIS A 31 -6.04 -4.46 12.14
N ALA A 32 -5.89 -3.13 12.22
CA ALA A 32 -6.84 -2.32 12.96
C ALA A 32 -8.24 -2.45 12.32
N GLN A 33 -9.27 -2.62 13.16
CA GLN A 33 -10.66 -2.75 12.71
C GLN A 33 -11.22 -1.38 12.27
N GLY A 34 -12.06 -1.38 11.24
CA GLY A 34 -12.76 -0.19 10.75
C GLY A 34 -12.35 0.26 9.35
N GLN A 35 -12.97 1.36 8.90
CA GLN A 35 -12.66 2.01 7.63
C GLN A 35 -11.77 3.23 7.87
N PHE A 36 -10.72 3.36 7.06
CA PHE A 36 -9.76 4.45 7.16
C PHE A 36 -9.69 5.21 5.83
N PRO A 37 -9.43 6.53 5.84
CA PRO A 37 -9.11 7.26 4.62
C PRO A 37 -7.85 6.67 3.97
N VAL A 38 -7.78 6.72 2.64
CA VAL A 38 -6.70 6.11 1.85
C VAL A 38 -6.01 7.17 1.01
N ILE A 39 -4.68 7.18 1.06
CA ILE A 39 -3.83 7.92 0.12
C ILE A 39 -3.35 6.94 -0.93
N LEU A 40 -3.52 7.28 -2.20
CA LEU A 40 -3.07 6.47 -3.34
C LEU A 40 -1.89 7.17 -4.02
N GLY A 41 -0.71 6.55 -3.97
CA GLY A 41 0.38 6.89 -4.87
C GLY A 41 0.52 5.85 -5.97
N ARG A 42 0.81 6.32 -7.19
CA ARG A 42 1.15 5.46 -8.33
C ARG A 42 2.51 5.90 -8.84
N THR A 43 3.36 4.94 -9.17
CA THR A 43 4.71 5.22 -9.63
C THR A 43 5.09 4.27 -10.76
N SER A 44 5.83 4.79 -11.74
CA SER A 44 6.52 4.01 -12.77
C SER A 44 7.95 3.66 -12.37
N TYR A 45 8.44 4.17 -11.23
CA TYR A 45 9.84 4.16 -10.83
C TYR A 45 10.11 3.22 -9.65
N ASP A 46 9.55 2.01 -9.74
CA ASP A 46 9.54 0.99 -8.69
C ASP A 46 8.86 1.43 -7.38
N LYS A 47 7.81 0.71 -6.98
CA LYS A 47 7.07 1.00 -5.74
C LYS A 47 7.90 0.77 -4.47
N SER A 48 9.01 0.02 -4.53
CA SER A 48 9.94 -0.15 -3.40
C SER A 48 11.07 0.87 -3.34
N ASN A 49 11.14 1.82 -4.27
CA ASN A 49 12.24 2.78 -4.29
C ASN A 49 12.14 3.77 -3.11
N PRO A 50 13.16 3.84 -2.24
CA PRO A 50 13.13 4.66 -1.03
C PRO A 50 13.26 6.16 -1.29
N VAL A 51 13.61 6.58 -2.51
CA VAL A 51 13.79 8.00 -2.86
C VAL A 51 12.48 8.65 -3.31
N ILE A 52 11.55 7.87 -3.86
CA ILE A 52 10.30 8.40 -4.43
C ILE A 52 9.17 8.52 -3.41
N TRP A 53 9.27 7.79 -2.30
CA TRP A 53 8.33 7.87 -1.19
C TRP A 53 8.97 8.70 -0.09
N ILE A 54 8.35 9.83 0.24
CA ILE A 54 8.67 10.56 1.47
C ILE A 54 8.42 9.58 2.63
N ASP A 55 9.34 9.50 3.60
CA ASP A 55 9.15 8.72 4.83
C ASP A 55 7.72 8.87 5.29
N ALA A 56 7.05 7.75 5.57
CA ALA A 56 5.62 7.72 5.84
C ALA A 56 5.26 8.82 6.86
N VAL A 57 4.69 9.93 6.37
CA VAL A 57 4.18 11.01 7.22
C VAL A 57 2.81 10.56 7.69
N ALA A 58 2.80 9.55 8.55
CA ALA A 58 1.64 9.04 9.26
C ALA A 58 2.10 8.38 10.56
#